data_AF-A0A4Z1QZV1-F1
#
_entry.id   AF-A0A4Z1QZV1-F1
#
_cell.length_a   1.000
_cell.length_b   1.000
_cell.length_c   1.000
_cell.angle_alpha   90.00
_cell.angle_beta   90.00
_cell.angle_gamma   90.00
#
_symmetry.space_group_name_H-M   'P 1'
#
loop_
_entity.id
_entity.type
_entity.pdbx_description
1 polymer ?
#
loop_
_entity_poly.entity_id
_entity_poly.type
_entity_poly.pdbx_seq_one_letter_code
_entity_poly.pdbx_strand_id
1 'polypeptide(L)'
;MTVTNSFIAELVRDANRLDHLDEYQKRRMLERAVTTIRDMRETIGIPPGPGRDRLLEIQTVALSIELGWRSEEEIRNALLLAAGMIRDLHIVLDSKTDISIVTPTR
;
A
#
# COMPACT_ATOMS: atom_id res chain seq x y z
N MET A 1 9.06 -8.16 17.21
CA MET A 1 8.23 -7.81 16.04
C MET A 1 8.23 -6.29 15.89
N THR A 2 8.44 -5.75 14.68
CA THR A 2 8.31 -4.31 14.43
C THR A 2 6.85 -3.92 14.22
N VAL A 3 6.53 -2.63 14.39
CA VAL A 3 5.20 -2.08 14.06
C VAL A 3 4.84 -2.38 12.60
N THR A 4 5.81 -2.23 11.69
CA THR A 4 5.66 -2.52 10.26
C THR A 4 5.32 -3.99 10.00
N ASN A 5 6.04 -4.94 10.60
CA ASN A 5 5.75 -6.38 10.44
C ASN A 5 4.36 -6.76 10.96
N SER A 6 3.91 -6.09 12.03
CA SER A 6 2.57 -6.29 12.58
C SER A 6 1.49 -5.80 11.61
N PHE A 7 1.73 -4.64 10.97
CA PHE A 7 0.79 -4.08 10.00
C PHE A 7 0.74 -4.89 8.69
N ILE A 8 1.88 -5.40 8.20
CA ILE A 8 1.89 -6.33 7.05
C ILE A 8 1.04 -7.58 7.36
N ALA A 9 1.19 -8.15 8.57
CA ALA A 9 0.41 -9.32 8.97
C ALA A 9 -1.09 -9.00 9.11
N GLU A 10 -1.44 -7.79 9.53
CA GLU A 10 -2.82 -7.28 9.56
C GLU A 10 -3.43 -7.26 8.15
N LEU A 11 -2.76 -6.62 7.18
CA LEU A 11 -3.21 -6.54 5.79
C LEU A 11 -3.42 -7.91 5.15
N VAL A 12 -2.48 -8.84 5.35
CA VAL A 12 -2.60 -10.21 4.83
C VAL A 12 -3.73 -10.98 5.50
N ARG A 13 -3.93 -10.81 6.80
CA ARG A 13 -5.04 -11.45 7.52
C ARG A 13 -6.38 -10.94 7.02
N ASP A 14 -6.51 -9.63 6.86
CA ASP A 14 -7.73 -8.96 6.41
C ASP A 14 -8.06 -9.29 4.96
N ALA A 15 -7.04 -9.38 4.09
CA ALA A 15 -7.21 -9.87 2.73
C ALA A 15 -7.80 -11.29 2.71
N ASN A 16 -7.45 -12.13 3.67
CA ASN A 16 -7.95 -13.50 3.78
C ASN A 16 -9.30 -13.62 4.51
N ARG A 17 -9.77 -12.55 5.15
CA ARG A 17 -10.97 -12.52 6.02
C ARG A 17 -11.85 -11.31 5.72
N LEU A 18 -12.00 -10.98 4.44
CA LEU A 18 -12.77 -9.81 4.00
C LEU A 18 -14.25 -9.86 4.42
N ASP A 19 -14.78 -11.05 4.61
CA ASP A 19 -16.13 -11.32 5.11
C ASP A 19 -16.35 -10.85 6.55
N HIS A 20 -15.26 -10.67 7.33
CA HIS A 20 -15.30 -10.14 8.68
C HIS A 20 -15.12 -8.61 8.76
N LEU A 21 -14.99 -7.94 7.61
CA LEU A 21 -14.82 -6.49 7.54
C LEU A 21 -16.01 -5.85 6.82
N ASP A 22 -16.51 -4.77 7.39
CA ASP A 22 -17.44 -3.89 6.68
C ASP A 22 -16.69 -3.01 5.64
N GLU A 23 -17.45 -2.35 4.77
CA GLU A 23 -16.92 -1.49 3.71
C GLU A 23 -16.05 -0.34 4.26
N TYR A 24 -16.45 0.24 5.40
CA TYR A 24 -15.70 1.31 6.05
C TYR A 24 -14.34 0.80 6.55
N GLN A 25 -14.30 -0.36 7.20
CA GLN A 25 -13.08 -1.01 7.67
C GLN A 25 -12.15 -1.36 6.50
N LYS A 26 -12.70 -1.93 5.42
CA LYS A 26 -11.94 -2.22 4.17
C LYS A 26 -11.31 -0.95 3.60
N ARG A 27 -12.07 0.14 3.49
CA ARG A 27 -11.55 1.44 3.02
C ARG A 27 -10.46 1.99 3.95
N ARG A 28 -10.72 2.05 5.26
CA ARG A 28 -9.78 2.59 6.25
C ARG A 28 -8.46 1.81 6.26
N MET A 29 -8.52 0.50 6.08
CA MET A 29 -7.33 -0.34 5.99
C MET A 29 -6.45 0.04 4.79
N LEU A 30 -7.06 0.20 3.60
CA LEU A 30 -6.34 0.63 2.41
C LEU A 30 -5.83 2.08 2.51
N GLU A 31 -6.59 3.02 3.08
CA GLU A 31 -6.14 4.41 3.29
C GLU A 31 -4.92 4.50 4.22
N ARG A 32 -4.93 3.71 5.29
CA ARG A 32 -3.78 3.59 6.21
C ARG A 32 -2.57 3.02 5.47
N ALA A 33 -2.77 2.01 4.62
CA ALA A 33 -1.68 1.43 3.84
C ALA A 33 -1.13 2.42 2.80
N VAL A 34 -2.00 3.18 2.12
CA VAL A 34 -1.58 4.22 1.16
C VAL A 34 -0.71 5.28 1.85
N THR A 35 -1.15 5.77 3.01
CA THR A 35 -0.38 6.75 3.79
C THR A 35 0.98 6.17 4.19
N THR A 36 1.00 4.95 4.71
CA THR A 36 2.24 4.26 5.12
C THR A 36 3.22 4.11 3.94
N ILE A 37 2.74 3.68 2.77
CA ILE A 37 3.58 3.51 1.58
C ILE A 37 4.13 4.86 1.10
N ARG A 38 3.32 5.91 1.11
CA ARG A 38 3.74 7.26 0.72
C ARG A 38 4.87 7.76 1.61
N ASP A 39 4.70 7.64 2.92
CA ASP A 39 5.67 8.14 3.90
C ASP A 39 6.98 7.35 3.81
N MET A 40 6.91 6.02 3.60
CA MET A 40 8.10 5.19 3.38
C MET A 40 8.81 5.54 2.07
N ARG A 41 8.08 5.77 0.98
CA ARG A 41 8.66 6.21 -0.30
C ARG A 41 9.36 7.55 -0.16
N GLU A 42 8.74 8.52 0.52
CA GLU A 42 9.34 9.83 0.80
C GLU A 42 10.64 9.68 1.61
N THR A 43 10.62 8.85 2.65
CA THR A 43 11.81 8.59 3.49
C THR A 43 12.98 7.99 2.70
N ILE A 44 12.71 7.15 1.70
CA ILE A 44 13.73 6.48 0.88
C ILE A 44 14.20 7.37 -0.29
N GLY A 45 13.47 8.44 -0.61
CA GLY A 45 13.73 9.29 -1.78
C GLY A 45 13.08 8.81 -3.09
N ILE A 46 12.07 7.92 -3.00
CA ILE A 46 11.31 7.45 -4.16
C ILE A 46 10.18 8.45 -4.48
N PRO A 47 10.23 9.18 -5.61
CA PRO A 47 9.15 10.07 -6.01
C PRO A 47 7.91 9.27 -6.48
N PRO A 48 6.73 9.93 -6.58
CA PRO A 48 5.58 9.36 -7.27
C PRO A 48 5.96 8.89 -8.68
N GLY A 49 5.48 7.71 -9.08
CA GLY A 49 5.82 7.14 -10.38
C GLY A 49 5.16 7.89 -11.54
N PRO A 50 5.80 8.00 -12.72
CA PRO A 50 5.14 8.55 -13.90
C PRO A 50 4.03 7.61 -14.40
N GLY A 51 2.85 8.15 -14.71
CA GLY A 51 1.74 7.39 -15.28
C GLY A 51 0.98 6.54 -14.25
N ARG A 52 0.96 5.20 -14.43
CA ARG A 52 0.18 4.26 -13.61
C ARG A 52 0.92 3.88 -12.32
N ASP A 53 0.98 4.80 -11.37
CA ASP A 53 1.51 4.48 -10.04
C ASP A 53 0.60 3.47 -9.32
N ARG A 54 1.17 2.33 -8.91
CA ARG A 54 0.46 1.29 -8.14
C ARG A 54 -0.15 1.83 -6.86
N LEU A 55 0.46 2.85 -6.24
CA LEU A 55 -0.10 3.49 -5.05
C LEU A 55 -1.41 4.22 -5.37
N LEU A 56 -1.52 4.84 -6.55
CA LEU A 56 -2.74 5.47 -7.02
C LEU A 56 -3.82 4.44 -7.35
N GLU A 57 -3.45 3.28 -7.89
CA GLU A 57 -4.38 2.15 -8.11
C GLU A 57 -5.02 1.70 -6.78
N ILE A 58 -4.22 1.54 -5.72
CA ILE A 58 -4.71 1.19 -4.37
C ILE A 58 -5.64 2.28 -3.83
N GLN A 59 -5.24 3.55 -3.94
CA GLN A 59 -6.07 4.69 -3.49
C GLN A 59 -7.41 4.74 -4.23
N THR A 60 -7.42 4.43 -5.53
CA THR A 60 -8.64 4.39 -6.35
C THR A 60 -9.57 3.27 -5.90
N VAL A 61 -9.04 2.09 -5.57
CA VAL A 61 -9.83 1.00 -4.98
C VAL A 61 -10.43 1.48 -3.66
N ALA A 62 -9.64 2.04 -2.75
CA ALA A 62 -10.12 2.50 -1.44
C ALA A 62 -11.31 3.48 -1.55
N LEU A 63 -11.21 4.48 -2.42
CA LEU A 63 -12.25 5.51 -2.61
C LEU A 63 -13.55 4.98 -3.22
N SER A 64 -13.55 3.78 -3.79
CA SER A 64 -14.70 3.20 -4.48
C SER A 64 -15.35 2.04 -3.74
N ILE A 65 -14.83 1.67 -2.56
CA ILE A 65 -15.37 0.59 -1.73
C ILE A 65 -16.78 0.91 -1.24
N GLU A 66 -16.97 2.05 -0.56
CA GLU A 66 -18.28 2.46 -0.01
C GLU A 66 -19.31 2.83 -1.11
N LEU A 67 -18.87 2.90 -2.38
CA LEU A 67 -19.75 3.08 -3.53
C LEU A 67 -20.29 1.75 -4.08
N GLY A 68 -19.83 0.61 -3.55
CA GLY A 68 -20.16 -0.72 -4.05
C GLY A 68 -19.58 -1.03 -5.44
N TRP A 69 -18.60 -0.26 -5.91
CA TRP A 69 -18.03 -0.39 -7.26
C TRP A 69 -16.89 -1.40 -7.36
N ARG A 70 -16.53 -2.05 -6.25
CA ARG A 70 -15.40 -2.99 -6.18
C ARG A 70 -15.86 -4.36 -5.74
N SER A 71 -15.40 -5.37 -6.45
CA SER A 71 -15.52 -6.77 -6.04
C SER A 71 -14.64 -7.06 -4.84
N GLU A 72 -15.00 -8.09 -4.06
CA GLU A 72 -14.14 -8.56 -2.97
C GLU A 72 -12.76 -9.02 -3.47
N GLU A 73 -12.67 -9.52 -4.69
CA GLU A 73 -11.40 -9.89 -5.32
C GLU A 73 -10.50 -8.67 -5.54
N GLU A 74 -11.04 -7.57 -6.06
CA GLU A 74 -10.29 -6.32 -6.22
C GLU A 74 -9.78 -5.78 -4.88
N ILE A 75 -10.61 -5.82 -3.84
CA ILE A 75 -10.22 -5.35 -2.49
C ILE A 75 -9.14 -6.26 -1.90
N ARG A 76 -9.29 -7.58 -2.04
CA ARG A 76 -8.29 -8.57 -1.60
C ARG A 76 -6.95 -8.32 -2.28
N ASN A 77 -6.96 -8.16 -3.60
CA ASN A 77 -5.77 -7.92 -4.38
C ASN A 77 -5.10 -6.60 -4.00
N ALA A 78 -5.87 -5.55 -3.72
CA ALA A 78 -5.35 -4.27 -3.24
C ALA A 78 -4.67 -4.39 -1.86
N LEU A 79 -5.26 -5.14 -0.92
CA LEU A 79 -4.66 -5.38 0.41
C LEU A 79 -3.35 -6.17 0.31
N LEU A 80 -3.30 -7.22 -0.52
CA LEU A 80 -2.10 -8.01 -0.73
C LEU A 80 -1.00 -7.23 -1.45
N LEU A 81 -1.37 -6.41 -2.45
CA LEU A 81 -0.44 -5.51 -3.12
C LEU A 81 0.16 -4.50 -2.14
N ALA A 82 -0.68 -3.88 -1.31
CA ALA A 82 -0.23 -2.95 -0.29
C ALA A 82 0.73 -3.61 0.72
N ALA A 83 0.41 -4.83 1.18
CA ALA A 83 1.27 -5.60 2.08
C ALA A 83 2.64 -5.90 1.45
N GLY A 84 2.65 -6.29 0.16
CA GLY A 84 3.89 -6.50 -0.61
C GLY A 84 4.72 -5.23 -0.71
N MET A 85 4.10 -4.10 -1.08
CA MET A 85 4.80 -2.82 -1.20
C MET A 85 5.41 -2.36 0.13
N ILE A 86 4.68 -2.48 1.25
CA ILE A 86 5.20 -2.12 2.57
C ILE A 86 6.36 -3.04 2.96
N ARG A 87 6.28 -4.34 2.66
CA ARG A 87 7.38 -5.29 2.89
C ARG A 87 8.63 -4.88 2.12
N ASP A 88 8.50 -4.60 0.83
CA ASP A 88 9.64 -4.25 -0.02
C ASP A 88 10.31 -2.96 0.45
N LEU A 89 9.51 -1.92 0.73
CA LEU A 89 10.02 -0.65 1.28
C LEU A 89 10.63 -0.84 2.68
N HIS A 90 10.08 -1.73 3.50
CA HIS A 90 10.62 -2.02 4.82
C HIS A 90 12.01 -2.66 4.73
N ILE A 91 12.21 -3.58 3.79
CA ILE A 91 13.52 -4.20 3.53
C ILE A 91 14.54 -3.13 3.13
N VAL A 92 14.18 -2.21 2.23
CA VAL A 92 15.06 -1.12 1.78
C VAL A 92 15.46 -0.19 2.94
N LEU A 93 14.49 0.16 3.81
CA LEU A 93 14.76 0.97 5.00
C LEU A 93 15.65 0.24 6.02
N ASP A 94 15.38 -1.05 6.26
CA ASP A 94 16.14 -1.87 7.21
C ASP A 94 17.58 -2.10 6.73
N SER A 95 17.79 -2.24 5.42
CA SER A 95 19.12 -2.30 4.80
C SER A 95 19.84 -0.96 4.73
N LYS A 96 19.20 0.14 5.15
CA LYS A 96 19.72 1.52 5.08
C LYS A 96 20.11 1.94 3.66
N THR A 97 19.36 1.46 2.66
CA THR A 97 19.59 1.79 1.26
C THR A 97 18.92 3.11 0.90
N ASP A 98 19.69 4.04 0.33
CA ASP A 98 19.20 5.30 -0.21
C ASP A 98 19.04 5.22 -1.73
N ILE A 99 17.95 5.77 -2.28
CA ILE A 99 17.67 5.76 -3.71
C ILE A 99 17.57 7.19 -4.21
N SER A 100 18.51 7.58 -5.05
CA SER A 100 18.53 8.88 -5.73
C SER A 100 18.21 8.73 -7.22
N ILE A 101 17.09 9.32 -7.67
CA ILE A 101 16.73 9.34 -9.10
C ILE A 101 17.32 10.59 -9.75
N VAL A 102 18.28 10.40 -10.66
CA VAL A 102 18.91 11.49 -11.42
C VAL A 102 18.26 11.60 -12.79
N THR A 103 17.64 12.74 -13.09
CA THR A 103 17.16 13.03 -14.45
C THR A 103 18.37 13.31 -15.34
N PRO A 104 18.61 12.52 -16.41
CA PRO A 104 19.74 12.79 -17.29
C PRO A 104 19.56 14.15 -17.98
N THR A 105 20.60 14.98 -17.93
CA THR A 105 20.68 16.25 -18.64
C THR A 105 20.59 15.96 -20.15
N ARG A 106 19.63 16.60 -20.82
CA ARG A 106 19.48 16.54 -22.29
C ARG A 106 20.56 17.35 -22.99
#